data_AF-C1L6P1-F1
#
_entry.id   AF-C1L6P1-F1
#
_cell.length_a   1.000
_cell.length_b   1.000
_cell.length_c   1.000
_cell.angle_alpha   90.00
_cell.angle_beta   90.00
_cell.angle_gamma   90.00
#
_symmetry.space_group_name_H-M   'P 1'
#
loop_
_entity.id
_entity.type
_entity.pdbx_description
1 polymer ?
#
loop_
_entity_poly.entity_id
_entity_poly.type
_entity_poly.pdbx_seq_one_letter_code
_entity_poly.pdbx_strand_id
1 'polypeptide(L)'
;MKLLINEQFWRKLFIILNSLLLVFSIVLIALGSDTIYNLRKYNTILHVSPPEIIPTVVFTGCLGTIACLLGFTGLFKPKHSSFLLYIIALTVTTVIEMSSAIASTITTDQFEINARISLMESIKSFNVNVNYMEEFNRLQQHFECCGASSYLDYSRRVSDLPSTCKVKTLVYAQGCVQAIIEYIHPYIITIITFCLIFGFIKIVYLLLSMLMFRKSIGGKDPYTLECCTKRKAPQEVVVSPQYSTENGNVNIL
;
A
#
# COMPACT_ATOMS: atom_id res chain seq x y z
N MET A 1 -27.34 -3.78 23.85
CA MET A 1 -27.14 -2.38 23.44
C MET A 1 -27.37 -2.27 21.93
N LYS A 2 -28.57 -1.88 21.49
CA LYS A 2 -28.83 -1.65 20.06
C LYS A 2 -28.15 -0.35 19.67
N LEU A 3 -26.96 -0.42 19.04
CA LEU A 3 -26.36 0.73 18.37
C LEU A 3 -27.28 1.10 17.19
N LEU A 4 -28.26 1.96 17.45
CA LEU A 4 -29.04 2.73 16.47
C LEU A 4 -28.11 3.80 15.87
N ILE A 5 -27.03 3.37 15.22
CA ILE A 5 -26.23 4.29 14.43
C ILE A 5 -27.03 4.57 13.16
N ASN A 6 -27.30 5.85 12.92
CA ASN A 6 -28.00 6.34 11.75
C ASN A 6 -27.31 5.84 10.46
N GLU A 7 -28.06 5.24 9.54
CA GLU A 7 -27.56 4.78 8.23
C GLU A 7 -26.81 5.90 7.46
N GLN A 8 -27.23 7.16 7.65
CA GLN A 8 -26.56 8.32 7.08
C GLN A 8 -25.17 8.56 7.70
N PHE A 9 -24.99 8.29 8.99
CA PHE A 9 -23.71 8.44 9.67
C PHE A 9 -22.69 7.43 9.14
N TRP A 10 -23.09 6.15 9.00
CA TRP A 10 -22.21 5.10 8.45
C TRP A 10 -21.73 5.40 7.04
N ARG A 11 -22.63 5.88 6.16
CA ARG A 11 -22.26 6.26 4.80
C ARG A 11 -21.23 7.38 4.78
N LYS A 12 -21.41 8.42 5.60
CA LYS A 12 -20.45 9.53 5.72
C LYS A 12 -19.10 9.04 6.25
N LEU A 13 -19.11 8.22 7.30
CA LEU A 13 -17.90 7.64 7.89
C LEU A 13 -17.13 6.78 6.89
N PHE A 14 -17.81 5.93 6.12
CA PHE A 14 -17.20 5.12 5.06
C PHE A 14 -16.51 6.00 4.01
N ILE A 15 -17.20 7.04 3.52
CA ILE A 15 -16.64 7.93 2.49
C ILE A 15 -15.39 8.64 3.02
N ILE A 16 -15.43 9.15 4.24
CA ILE A 16 -14.30 9.85 4.87
C ILE A 16 -13.11 8.90 5.03
N LEU A 17 -13.32 7.72 5.63
CA LEU A 17 -12.25 6.74 5.84
C LEU A 17 -11.68 6.23 4.52
N ASN A 18 -12.52 5.89 3.55
CA ASN A 18 -12.03 5.42 2.24
C ASN A 18 -11.26 6.50 1.47
N SER A 19 -11.67 7.77 1.59
CA SER A 19 -10.91 8.90 1.02
C SER A 19 -9.57 9.08 1.71
N LEU A 20 -9.54 8.97 3.04
CA LEU A 20 -8.32 9.04 3.83
C LEU A 20 -7.35 7.90 3.47
N LEU A 21 -7.85 6.68 3.30
CA LEU A 21 -7.07 5.52 2.85
C LEU A 21 -6.54 5.68 1.42
N LEU A 22 -7.31 6.28 0.52
CA LEU A 22 -6.86 6.58 -0.84
C LEU A 22 -5.69 7.56 -0.84
N VAL A 23 -5.79 8.65 -0.06
CA VAL A 23 -4.70 9.63 0.08
C VAL A 23 -3.45 8.95 0.63
N PHE A 24 -3.61 8.12 1.67
CA PHE A 24 -2.50 7.34 2.22
C PHE A 24 -1.82 6.45 1.17
N SER A 25 -2.60 5.72 0.37
CA SER A 25 -2.06 4.87 -0.72
C SER A 25 -1.27 5.68 -1.75
N ILE A 26 -1.72 6.88 -2.12
CA ILE A 26 -1.00 7.77 -3.04
C ILE A 26 0.32 8.26 -2.42
N VAL A 27 0.30 8.63 -1.13
CA VAL A 27 1.51 9.06 -0.40
C VAL A 27 2.55 7.94 -0.35
N LEU A 28 2.14 6.69 -0.11
CA LEU A 28 3.05 5.54 -0.14
C LEU A 28 3.70 5.34 -1.51
N ILE A 29 2.91 5.46 -2.60
CA ILE A 29 3.45 5.37 -3.97
C ILE A 29 4.48 6.47 -4.20
N ALA A 30 4.18 7.72 -3.81
CA ALA A 30 5.06 8.86 -4.01
C ALA A 30 6.39 8.70 -3.24
N LEU A 31 6.33 8.44 -1.94
CA LEU A 31 7.51 8.27 -1.09
C LEU A 31 8.37 7.07 -1.53
N GLY A 32 7.72 5.93 -1.81
CA GLY A 32 8.42 4.73 -2.24
C GLY A 32 9.07 4.91 -3.62
N SER A 33 8.36 5.53 -4.56
CA SER A 33 8.88 5.76 -5.93
C SER A 33 10.01 6.78 -5.95
N ASP A 34 9.91 7.86 -5.18
CA ASP A 34 10.97 8.86 -5.03
C ASP A 34 12.25 8.23 -4.46
N THR A 35 12.11 7.41 -3.42
CA THR A 35 13.28 6.74 -2.82
C THR A 35 13.93 5.75 -3.78
N ILE A 36 13.15 4.96 -4.52
CA ILE A 36 13.66 4.03 -5.55
C ILE A 36 14.36 4.81 -6.67
N TYR A 37 13.78 5.91 -7.12
CA TYR A 37 14.34 6.73 -8.19
C TYR A 37 15.70 7.30 -7.81
N ASN A 38 15.83 7.85 -6.60
CA ASN A 38 17.08 8.42 -6.10
C ASN A 38 18.17 7.34 -5.91
N LEU A 39 17.82 6.15 -5.43
CA LEU A 39 18.75 5.03 -5.27
C LEU A 39 19.24 4.47 -6.60
N ARG A 40 18.34 4.30 -7.58
CA ARG A 40 18.68 3.72 -8.89
C ARG A 40 19.65 4.58 -9.70
N LYS A 41 19.76 5.87 -9.38
CA LYS A 41 20.77 6.76 -9.98
C LYS A 41 22.20 6.29 -9.75
N TYR A 42 22.44 5.49 -8.71
CA TYR A 42 23.75 4.99 -8.33
C TYR A 42 23.90 3.47 -8.53
N ASN A 43 23.07 2.84 -9.37
CA ASN A 43 23.05 1.39 -9.54
C ASN A 43 24.31 0.80 -10.22
N THR A 44 25.19 1.63 -10.79
CA THR A 44 26.43 1.18 -11.44
C THR A 44 27.54 0.94 -10.41
N ILE A 45 27.53 1.67 -9.28
CA ILE A 45 28.47 1.50 -8.16
C ILE A 45 27.82 0.82 -6.95
N LEU A 46 26.51 1.00 -6.80
CA LEU A 46 25.70 0.45 -5.71
C LEU A 46 24.85 -0.69 -6.27
N HIS A 47 25.47 -1.85 -6.47
CA HIS A 47 24.86 -3.10 -6.97
C HIS A 47 23.94 -3.76 -5.93
N VAL A 48 23.13 -2.96 -5.23
CA VAL A 48 22.22 -3.45 -4.20
C VAL A 48 20.79 -3.07 -4.50
N SER A 49 19.89 -4.00 -4.22
CA SER A 49 18.47 -3.73 -4.21
C SER A 49 18.15 -2.77 -3.06
N PRO A 50 17.25 -1.78 -3.26
CA PRO A 50 16.72 -0.99 -2.16
C PRO A 50 16.14 -1.86 -1.04
N PRO A 51 16.10 -1.37 0.22
CA PRO A 51 15.45 -2.05 1.33
C PRO A 51 14.04 -2.55 0.96
N GLU A 52 13.71 -3.79 1.33
CA GLU A 52 12.50 -4.50 0.86
C GLU A 52 11.19 -3.75 1.13
N ILE A 53 11.12 -2.99 2.23
CA ILE A 53 9.96 -2.18 2.57
C ILE A 53 9.61 -1.18 1.46
N ILE A 54 10.60 -0.61 0.76
CA ILE A 54 10.40 0.46 -0.23
C ILE A 54 9.61 -0.02 -1.47
N PRO A 55 10.03 -1.06 -2.22
CA PRO A 55 9.24 -1.58 -3.33
C PRO A 55 7.91 -2.18 -2.86
N THR A 56 7.87 -2.75 -1.65
CA THR A 56 6.65 -3.33 -1.09
C THR A 56 5.57 -2.28 -0.88
N VAL A 57 5.91 -1.10 -0.33
CA VAL A 57 4.90 -0.04 -0.12
C VAL A 57 4.42 0.62 -1.40
N VAL A 58 5.23 0.65 -2.46
CA VAL A 58 4.77 1.07 -3.79
C VAL A 58 3.72 0.08 -4.32
N PHE A 59 4.02 -1.22 -4.21
CA PHE A 59 3.10 -2.27 -4.64
C PHE A 59 1.78 -2.24 -3.86
N THR A 60 1.85 -2.18 -2.52
CA THR A 60 0.65 -2.10 -1.68
C THR A 60 -0.09 -0.77 -1.84
N GLY A 61 0.60 0.34 -2.11
CA GLY A 61 -0.02 1.62 -2.46
C GLY A 61 -0.84 1.54 -3.75
N CYS A 62 -0.33 0.87 -4.79
CA CYS A 62 -1.08 0.63 -6.03
C CYS A 62 -2.33 -0.24 -5.78
N LEU A 63 -2.17 -1.36 -5.07
CA LEU A 63 -3.29 -2.24 -4.70
C LEU A 63 -4.33 -1.52 -3.82
N GLY A 64 -3.86 -0.73 -2.85
CA GLY A 64 -4.71 0.06 -1.96
C GLY A 64 -5.50 1.13 -2.71
N THR A 65 -4.90 1.75 -3.71
CA THR A 65 -5.59 2.71 -4.60
C THR A 65 -6.72 2.02 -5.36
N ILE A 66 -6.45 0.86 -5.97
CA ILE A 66 -7.47 0.05 -6.66
C ILE A 66 -8.57 -0.37 -5.69
N ALA A 67 -8.23 -0.82 -4.48
CA ALA A 67 -9.18 -1.17 -3.45
C ALA A 67 -10.09 0.03 -3.10
N CYS A 68 -9.53 1.22 -2.88
CA CYS A 68 -10.32 2.40 -2.55
C CYS A 68 -11.29 2.79 -3.69
N LEU A 69 -10.87 2.66 -4.96
CA LEU A 69 -11.75 2.87 -6.11
C LEU A 69 -12.91 1.87 -6.12
N LEU A 70 -12.63 0.58 -5.87
CA LEU A 70 -13.66 -0.45 -5.71
C LEU A 70 -14.62 -0.11 -4.57
N GLY A 71 -14.11 0.40 -3.45
CA GLY A 71 -14.89 0.89 -2.31
C GLY A 71 -15.89 1.97 -2.71
N PHE A 72 -15.46 2.97 -3.48
CA PHE A 72 -16.37 4.00 -4.01
C PHE A 72 -17.41 3.42 -4.98
N THR A 73 -17.02 2.52 -5.89
CA THR A 73 -17.98 1.88 -6.81
C THR A 73 -19.05 1.05 -6.08
N GLY A 74 -18.69 0.46 -4.93
CA GLY A 74 -19.61 -0.28 -4.07
C GLY A 74 -20.73 0.57 -3.48
N LEU A 75 -20.56 1.90 -3.39
CA LEU A 75 -21.62 2.82 -2.95
C LEU A 75 -22.66 3.08 -4.03
N PHE A 76 -22.24 3.18 -5.29
CA PHE A 76 -23.10 3.55 -6.41
C PHE A 76 -23.80 2.36 -7.06
N LYS A 77 -23.16 1.18 -7.06
CA LYS A 77 -23.72 -0.04 -7.64
C LYS A 77 -23.68 -1.15 -6.58
N PRO A 78 -24.80 -1.44 -5.89
CA PRO A 78 -24.85 -2.40 -4.80
C PRO A 78 -24.83 -3.85 -5.30
N LYS A 79 -23.78 -4.23 -6.03
CA LYS A 79 -23.48 -5.64 -6.31
C LYS A 79 -22.64 -6.16 -5.15
N HIS A 80 -23.15 -7.19 -4.46
CA HIS A 80 -22.46 -7.83 -3.33
C HIS A 80 -21.00 -8.25 -3.65
N SER A 81 -20.70 -8.58 -4.90
CA SER A 81 -19.36 -8.98 -5.36
C SER A 81 -18.32 -7.85 -5.27
N SER A 82 -18.67 -6.60 -5.61
CA SER A 82 -17.72 -5.47 -5.59
C SER A 82 -17.30 -5.10 -4.17
N PHE A 83 -18.24 -5.15 -3.22
CA PHE A 83 -17.95 -4.92 -1.80
C PHE A 83 -17.09 -6.04 -1.20
N LEU A 84 -17.34 -7.30 -1.57
CA LEU A 84 -16.52 -8.43 -1.12
C LEU A 84 -15.08 -8.31 -1.64
N LEU A 85 -14.89 -7.96 -2.92
CA LEU A 85 -13.57 -7.77 -3.50
C LEU A 85 -12.80 -6.63 -2.82
N TYR A 86 -13.49 -5.54 -2.48
CA TYR A 86 -12.92 -4.44 -1.71
C TYR A 86 -12.37 -4.90 -0.34
N ILE A 87 -13.16 -5.65 0.43
CA ILE A 87 -12.74 -6.15 1.75
C ILE A 87 -11.55 -7.11 1.63
N ILE A 88 -11.54 -7.99 0.63
CA ILE A 88 -10.42 -8.91 0.39
C ILE A 88 -9.15 -8.12 0.05
N ALA A 89 -9.22 -7.19 -0.90
CA ALA A 89 -8.08 -6.39 -1.31
C ALA A 89 -7.51 -5.53 -0.16
N LEU A 90 -8.40 -4.92 0.64
CA LEU A 90 -7.99 -4.13 1.79
C LEU A 90 -7.34 -4.99 2.89
N THR A 91 -7.85 -6.20 3.11
CA THR A 91 -7.26 -7.16 4.05
C THR A 91 -5.86 -7.58 3.61
N VAL A 92 -5.70 -7.97 2.34
CA VAL A 92 -4.39 -8.37 1.77
C VAL A 92 -3.38 -7.23 1.89
N THR A 93 -3.78 -6.02 1.52
CA THR A 93 -2.93 -4.82 1.62
C THR A 93 -2.48 -4.59 3.08
N THR A 94 -3.41 -4.71 4.05
CA THR A 94 -3.12 -4.50 5.47
C THR A 94 -2.13 -5.55 6.01
N VAL A 95 -2.28 -6.82 5.62
CA VAL A 95 -1.38 -7.89 6.06
C VAL A 95 0.04 -7.67 5.53
N ILE A 96 0.19 -7.31 4.26
CA ILE A 96 1.51 -7.05 3.65
C ILE A 96 2.18 -5.82 4.28
N GLU A 97 1.44 -4.72 4.49
CA GLU A 97 1.97 -3.51 5.13
C GLU A 97 2.45 -3.77 6.56
N MET A 98 1.68 -4.51 7.36
CA MET A 98 2.09 -4.83 8.74
C MET A 98 3.33 -5.75 8.74
N SER A 99 3.32 -6.78 7.91
CA SER A 99 4.42 -7.74 7.83
C SER A 99 5.72 -7.08 7.38
N SER A 100 5.66 -6.21 6.37
CA SER A 100 6.81 -5.43 5.89
C SER A 100 7.30 -4.38 6.89
N ALA A 101 6.40 -3.73 7.63
CA ALA A 101 6.77 -2.82 8.71
C ALA A 101 7.61 -3.55 9.79
N ILE A 102 7.24 -4.78 10.16
CA ILE A 102 8.00 -5.58 11.12
C ILE A 102 9.34 -6.06 10.52
N ALA A 103 9.33 -6.54 9.27
CA ALA A 103 10.54 -7.06 8.61
C ALA A 103 11.56 -5.97 8.21
N SER A 104 11.16 -4.70 8.25
CA SER A 104 11.99 -3.57 7.83
C SER A 104 13.30 -3.42 8.59
N THR A 105 13.36 -3.82 9.87
CA THR A 105 14.57 -3.72 10.69
C THR A 105 15.69 -4.60 10.15
N ILE A 106 15.39 -5.88 9.92
CA ILE A 106 16.33 -6.86 9.38
C ILE A 106 16.80 -6.46 7.97
N THR A 107 15.86 -6.00 7.13
CA THR A 107 16.17 -5.65 5.73
C THR A 107 16.98 -4.36 5.62
N THR A 108 16.86 -3.44 6.58
CA THR A 108 17.69 -2.22 6.65
C THR A 108 19.14 -2.57 7.00
N ASP A 109 19.35 -3.45 7.98
CA ASP A 109 20.69 -3.91 8.36
C ASP A 109 21.38 -4.64 7.18
N GLN A 110 20.64 -5.50 6.48
CA GLN A 110 21.14 -6.17 5.28
C GLN A 110 21.50 -5.20 4.15
N PHE A 111 20.69 -4.16 3.96
CA PHE A 111 20.98 -3.13 2.97
C PHE A 111 22.29 -2.40 3.29
N GLU A 112 22.55 -2.04 4.56
CA GLU A 112 23.80 -1.41 4.97
C GLU A 112 25.02 -2.30 4.65
N ILE A 113 24.96 -3.58 5.04
CA ILE A 113 26.04 -4.54 4.80
C ILE A 113 26.31 -4.67 3.30
N ASN A 114 25.27 -4.85 2.50
CA ASN A 114 25.41 -5.02 1.06
C ASN A 114 25.93 -3.73 0.40
N ALA A 115 25.39 -2.56 0.79
CA ALA A 115 25.82 -1.28 0.27
C ALA A 115 27.30 -1.04 0.57
N ARG A 116 27.75 -1.39 1.78
CA ARG A 116 29.16 -1.35 2.17
C ARG A 116 30.01 -2.23 1.27
N ILE A 117 29.63 -3.49 1.07
CA ILE A 117 30.37 -4.43 0.22
C ILE A 117 30.47 -3.91 -1.22
N SER A 118 29.35 -3.48 -1.81
CA SER A 118 29.33 -2.98 -3.20
C SER A 118 30.17 -1.73 -3.39
N LEU A 119 30.03 -0.72 -2.51
CA LEU A 119 30.80 0.52 -2.62
C LEU A 119 32.30 0.28 -2.39
N MET A 120 32.66 -0.58 -1.43
CA MET A 120 34.06 -0.96 -1.18
C MET A 120 34.69 -1.73 -2.35
N GLU A 121 33.90 -2.48 -3.12
CA GLU A 121 34.39 -3.16 -4.31
C GLU A 121 34.51 -2.20 -5.50
N SER A 122 33.48 -1.39 -5.74
CA SER A 122 33.45 -0.44 -6.85
C SER A 122 34.53 0.64 -6.73
N ILE A 123 34.86 1.10 -5.52
CA ILE A 123 35.89 2.14 -5.34
C ILE A 123 37.29 1.68 -5.74
N LYS A 124 37.60 0.37 -5.68
CA LYS A 124 38.88 -0.19 -6.16
C LYS A 124 39.10 0.06 -7.65
N SER A 125 38.01 0.12 -8.40
CA SER A 125 38.01 0.36 -9.85
C SER A 125 37.77 1.84 -10.21
N PHE A 126 37.81 2.76 -9.23
CA PHE A 126 37.52 4.18 -9.43
C PHE A 126 38.41 4.82 -10.52
N ASN A 127 39.71 4.57 -10.51
CA ASN A 127 40.65 5.14 -11.49
C ASN A 127 40.71 4.36 -12.83
N VAL A 128 40.04 3.21 -12.91
CA VAL A 128 40.09 2.32 -14.08
C VAL A 128 38.82 2.45 -14.91
N ASN A 129 37.67 2.58 -14.25
CA ASN A 129 36.36 2.62 -14.89
C ASN A 129 35.78 4.03 -14.83
N VAL A 130 35.68 4.69 -16.00
CA VAL A 130 35.15 6.05 -16.13
C VAL A 130 33.72 6.17 -15.61
N ASN A 131 32.88 5.14 -15.80
CA ASN A 131 31.51 5.15 -15.29
C ASN A 131 31.47 5.14 -13.76
N TYR A 132 32.35 4.35 -13.13
CA TYR A 132 32.43 4.31 -11.67
C TYR A 132 32.96 5.63 -11.13
N MET A 133 33.97 6.21 -11.80
CA MET A 133 34.51 7.53 -11.44
C MET A 133 33.43 8.61 -11.47
N GLU A 134 32.66 8.72 -12.56
CA GLU A 134 31.61 9.72 -12.73
C GLU A 134 30.50 9.54 -11.68
N GLU A 135 30.08 8.30 -11.43
CA GLU A 135 28.99 8.02 -10.50
C GLU A 135 29.40 8.25 -9.04
N PHE A 136 30.61 7.86 -8.64
CA PHE A 136 31.18 8.23 -7.34
C PHE A 136 31.29 9.74 -7.19
N ASN A 137 31.73 10.45 -8.23
CA ASN A 137 31.82 11.91 -8.20
C ASN A 137 30.46 12.55 -7.93
N ARG A 138 29.40 12.07 -8.58
CA ARG A 138 28.01 12.54 -8.35
C ARG A 138 27.52 12.17 -6.96
N LEU A 139 27.81 10.96 -6.49
CA LEU A 139 27.45 10.48 -5.17
C LEU A 139 28.07 11.35 -4.07
N GLN A 140 29.38 11.57 -4.14
CA GLN A 140 30.16 12.35 -3.17
C GLN A 140 29.70 13.80 -3.10
N GLN A 141 29.44 14.41 -4.26
CA GLN A 141 28.93 15.78 -4.30
C GLN A 141 27.50 15.90 -3.78
N HIS A 142 26.66 14.89 -4.01
CA HIS A 142 25.25 14.92 -3.59
C HIS A 142 25.06 14.64 -2.10
N PHE A 143 25.82 13.69 -1.55
CA PHE A 143 25.73 13.27 -0.15
C PHE A 143 26.81 13.87 0.75
N GLU A 144 27.66 14.75 0.21
CA GLU A 144 28.75 15.41 0.96
C GLU A 144 29.63 14.41 1.72
N CYS A 145 30.00 13.34 1.03
CA CYS A 145 30.74 12.20 1.57
C CYS A 145 32.02 11.95 0.78
N CYS A 146 32.94 11.16 1.33
CA CYS A 146 34.17 10.77 0.62
C CYS A 146 34.56 9.31 0.84
N GLY A 147 34.84 8.64 -0.27
CA GLY A 147 35.16 7.21 -0.28
C GLY A 147 33.95 6.34 0.01
N ALA A 148 34.16 5.04 0.23
CA ALA A 148 33.08 4.12 0.56
C ALA A 148 32.78 4.17 2.06
N SER A 149 33.74 3.80 2.88
CA SER A 149 33.73 3.93 4.34
C SER A 149 34.48 5.17 4.83
N SER A 150 35.52 5.60 4.11
CA SER A 150 36.35 6.76 4.46
C SER A 150 37.13 7.27 3.26
N TYR A 151 37.60 8.52 3.32
CA TYR A 151 38.51 9.08 2.32
C TYR A 151 39.81 8.26 2.15
N LEU A 152 40.18 7.46 3.16
CA LEU A 152 41.33 6.55 3.13
C LEU A 152 41.16 5.38 2.15
N ASP A 153 39.94 5.13 1.67
CA ASP A 153 39.68 4.07 0.68
C ASP A 153 40.31 4.41 -0.68
N TYR A 154 40.57 5.69 -0.94
CA TYR A 154 41.41 6.12 -2.05
C TYR A 154 42.87 5.80 -1.73
N SER A 155 43.44 4.84 -2.45
CA SER A 155 44.85 4.49 -2.35
C SER A 155 45.74 5.61 -2.90
N ARG A 156 46.10 6.60 -2.05
CA ARG A 156 47.31 7.47 -2.05
C ARG A 156 47.05 8.82 -1.37
N ARG A 157 48.11 9.65 -1.29
CA ARG A 157 48.20 10.99 -0.66
C ARG A 157 46.92 11.82 -0.86
N VAL A 158 46.63 12.70 0.10
CA VAL A 158 45.47 13.64 0.08
C VAL A 158 45.37 14.44 -1.24
N SER A 159 46.48 14.65 -1.95
CA SER A 159 46.53 15.28 -3.28
C SER A 159 45.80 14.52 -4.39
N ASP A 160 45.61 13.21 -4.21
CA ASP A 160 45.09 12.29 -5.23
C ASP A 160 43.58 12.04 -5.05
N LEU A 161 42.95 12.73 -4.08
CA LEU A 161 41.50 12.65 -3.84
C LEU A 161 40.71 13.37 -4.94
N PRO A 162 39.54 12.85 -5.32
CA PRO A 162 38.65 13.53 -6.26
C PRO A 162 38.28 14.93 -5.76
N SER A 163 38.13 15.89 -6.69
CA SER A 163 37.70 17.25 -6.34
C SER A 163 36.31 17.30 -5.69
N THR A 164 35.47 16.30 -5.96
CA THR A 164 34.12 16.13 -5.40
C THR A 164 34.09 15.67 -3.94
N CYS A 165 35.21 15.21 -3.39
CA CYS A 165 35.34 14.70 -2.02
C CYS A 165 35.75 15.79 -1.01
N LYS A 166 35.86 17.05 -1.45
CA LYS A 166 36.29 18.18 -0.60
C LYS A 166 35.53 19.46 -0.88
N VAL A 167 35.39 20.30 0.15
CA VAL A 167 35.00 21.71 0.03
C VAL A 167 36.23 22.56 0.26
N LYS A 168 36.69 23.26 -0.79
CA LYS A 168 37.97 23.99 -0.79
C LYS A 168 39.14 23.03 -0.45
N THR A 169 39.64 23.09 0.76
CA THR A 169 40.75 22.28 1.29
C THR A 169 40.32 21.26 2.34
N LEU A 170 39.03 21.26 2.74
CA LEU A 170 38.49 20.38 3.76
C LEU A 170 37.86 19.14 3.10
N VAL A 171 38.35 17.97 3.49
CA VAL A 171 37.85 16.66 3.02
C VAL A 171 36.64 16.26 3.85
N TYR A 172 35.62 15.68 3.22
CA TYR A 172 34.49 15.11 3.94
C TYR A 172 34.95 13.97 4.84
N ALA A 173 34.67 14.06 6.13
CA ALA A 173 35.07 13.04 7.10
C ALA A 173 34.21 11.77 7.00
N GLN A 174 32.97 11.90 6.52
CA GLN A 174 31.99 10.83 6.45
C GLN A 174 32.13 10.01 5.15
N GLY A 175 32.11 8.68 5.27
CA GLY A 175 32.06 7.77 4.14
C GLY A 175 30.68 7.72 3.48
N CYS A 176 30.63 7.45 2.17
CA CYS A 176 29.38 7.47 1.43
C CYS A 176 28.39 6.38 1.80
N VAL A 177 28.84 5.23 2.33
CA VAL A 177 27.95 4.21 2.89
C VAL A 177 27.10 4.81 4.00
N GLN A 178 27.74 5.46 4.97
CA GLN A 178 27.04 6.06 6.11
C GLN A 178 26.10 7.18 5.66
N ALA A 179 26.54 8.03 4.73
CA ALA A 179 25.73 9.14 4.23
C ALA A 179 24.45 8.67 3.50
N ILE A 180 24.54 7.58 2.72
CA ILE A 180 23.38 6.97 2.07
C ILE A 180 22.41 6.40 3.10
N ILE A 181 22.92 5.71 4.13
CA ILE A 181 22.07 5.14 5.18
C ILE A 181 21.35 6.24 5.95
N GLU A 182 22.05 7.31 6.34
CA GLU A 182 21.45 8.47 7.00
C GLU A 182 20.42 9.19 6.14
N TYR A 183 20.61 9.21 4.82
CA TYR A 183 19.63 9.76 3.88
C TYR A 183 18.34 8.92 3.82
N ILE A 184 18.43 7.60 3.76
CA ILE A 184 17.27 6.70 3.57
C ILE A 184 16.52 6.46 4.89
N HIS A 185 17.25 6.42 6.01
CA HIS A 185 16.70 6.14 7.33
C HIS A 185 15.43 6.95 7.70
N PRO A 186 15.36 8.29 7.51
CA PRO A 186 14.15 9.05 7.79
C PRO A 186 12.96 8.65 6.90
N TYR A 187 13.20 8.27 5.63
CA TYR A 187 12.14 7.78 4.75
C TYR A 187 11.58 6.45 5.25
N ILE A 188 12.44 5.50 5.63
CA ILE A 188 12.03 4.20 6.18
C ILE A 188 11.21 4.39 7.45
N ILE A 189 11.69 5.20 8.41
CA ILE A 189 10.96 5.46 9.67
C ILE A 189 9.61 6.11 9.40
N THR A 190 9.55 7.08 8.49
CA THR A 190 8.30 7.76 8.13
C THR A 190 7.30 6.77 7.54
N ILE A 191 7.74 5.91 6.62
CA ILE A 191 6.92 4.87 6.01
C ILE A 191 6.41 3.88 7.07
N ILE A 192 7.28 3.36 7.95
CA ILE A 192 6.90 2.44 9.04
C ILE A 192 5.84 3.10 9.93
N THR A 193 6.07 4.34 10.33
CA THR A 193 5.16 5.09 11.22
C THR A 193 3.77 5.21 10.59
N PHE A 194 3.68 5.60 9.31
CA PHE A 194 2.41 5.65 8.61
C PHE A 194 1.77 4.27 8.44
N CYS A 195 2.53 3.24 8.06
CA CYS A 195 2.02 1.88 7.94
C CYS A 195 1.42 1.36 9.26
N LEU A 196 2.02 1.66 10.41
CA LEU A 196 1.49 1.26 11.72
C LEU A 196 0.20 2.03 12.08
N ILE A 197 0.19 3.35 11.93
CA ILE A 197 -0.99 4.19 12.24
C ILE A 197 -2.17 3.82 11.33
N PHE A 198 -1.96 3.81 10.01
CA PHE A 198 -3.01 3.49 9.06
C PHE A 198 -3.37 2.00 9.08
N GLY A 199 -2.43 1.11 9.38
CA GLY A 199 -2.68 -0.32 9.60
C GLY A 199 -3.68 -0.54 10.72
N PHE A 200 -3.51 0.13 11.87
CA PHE A 200 -4.48 0.05 12.96
C PHE A 200 -5.87 0.58 12.55
N ILE A 201 -5.92 1.72 11.85
CA ILE A 201 -7.17 2.28 11.33
C ILE A 201 -7.85 1.29 10.36
N LYS A 202 -7.11 0.66 9.46
CA LYS A 202 -7.62 -0.36 8.53
C LYS A 202 -8.17 -1.58 9.27
N ILE A 203 -7.50 -2.07 10.31
CA ILE A 203 -7.98 -3.21 11.12
C ILE A 203 -9.32 -2.87 11.79
N VAL A 204 -9.42 -1.72 12.46
CA VAL A 204 -10.68 -1.27 13.08
C VAL A 204 -11.77 -1.15 12.03
N TYR A 205 -11.46 -0.53 10.89
CA TYR A 205 -12.40 -0.36 9.79
C TYR A 205 -12.89 -1.68 9.18
N LEU A 206 -12.00 -2.66 9.01
CA LEU A 206 -12.34 -4.01 8.55
C LEU A 206 -13.25 -4.73 9.55
N LEU A 207 -12.96 -4.63 10.86
CA LEU A 207 -13.81 -5.21 11.91
C LEU A 207 -15.22 -4.62 11.88
N LEU A 208 -15.33 -3.29 11.81
CA LEU A 208 -16.63 -2.61 11.69
C LEU A 208 -17.37 -3.03 10.41
N SER A 209 -16.67 -3.11 9.29
CA SER A 209 -17.24 -3.54 8.00
C SER A 209 -17.77 -4.97 8.06
N MET A 210 -17.04 -5.90 8.68
CA MET A 210 -17.44 -7.30 8.85
C MET A 210 -18.66 -7.44 9.78
N LEU A 211 -18.72 -6.68 10.87
CA LEU A 211 -19.88 -6.67 11.77
C LEU A 211 -21.14 -6.19 11.05
N MET A 212 -21.02 -5.12 10.25
CA MET A 212 -22.13 -4.59 9.46
C MET A 212 -22.57 -5.56 8.37
N PHE A 213 -21.63 -6.21 7.68
CA PHE A 213 -21.93 -7.21 6.66
C PHE A 213 -22.66 -8.43 7.25
N ARG A 214 -22.23 -8.93 8.42
CA ARG A 214 -22.91 -10.02 9.13
C ARG A 214 -24.34 -9.65 9.51
N LYS A 215 -24.58 -8.42 10.00
CA LYS A 215 -25.93 -7.93 10.31
C LYS A 215 -26.81 -7.88 9.06
N SER A 216 -26.26 -7.46 7.92
CA SER A 216 -26.99 -7.43 6.65
C SER A 216 -27.39 -8.83 6.14
N ILE A 217 -26.64 -9.88 6.49
CA ILE A 217 -26.96 -11.27 6.12
C ILE A 217 -27.91 -11.90 7.16
N GLY A 218 -27.64 -11.72 8.46
CA GLY A 218 -28.42 -12.30 9.56
C GLY A 218 -29.78 -11.64 9.81
N GLY A 219 -30.05 -10.47 9.20
CA GLY A 219 -31.36 -9.83 9.19
C GLY A 219 -32.32 -10.35 8.12
N LYS A 220 -31.95 -11.39 7.36
CA LYS A 220 -32.89 -12.14 6.53
C LYS A 220 -33.56 -13.20 7.42
N ASP A 221 -34.78 -12.92 7.87
CA ASP A 221 -35.57 -13.89 8.61
C ASP A 221 -35.71 -15.19 7.79
N PRO A 222 -35.52 -16.38 8.41
CA PRO A 222 -35.65 -17.69 7.74
C PRO A 222 -36.96 -17.88 6.98
N TYR A 223 -38.02 -17.17 7.38
CA TYR A 223 -39.35 -17.23 6.77
C TYR A 223 -39.45 -16.60 5.37
N THR A 224 -38.52 -15.72 4.99
CA THR A 224 -38.53 -15.10 3.65
C THR A 224 -37.90 -15.99 2.57
N LEU A 225 -37.11 -16.99 2.97
CA LEU A 225 -36.45 -17.92 2.05
C LEU A 225 -37.43 -18.98 1.50
N GLU A 226 -38.48 -19.29 2.25
CA GLU A 226 -39.54 -20.23 1.86
C GLU A 226 -40.47 -19.68 0.76
N CYS A 227 -40.60 -18.36 0.65
CA CYS A 227 -41.38 -17.74 -0.43
C CYS A 227 -40.67 -17.76 -1.79
N CYS A 228 -39.33 -17.87 -1.83
CA CYS A 228 -38.60 -17.93 -3.09
C CYS A 228 -38.50 -19.34 -3.68
N THR A 229 -38.62 -20.40 -2.88
CA THR A 229 -38.61 -21.79 -3.36
C THR A 229 -39.95 -22.22 -3.99
N LYS A 230 -41.08 -21.59 -3.63
CA LYS A 230 -42.39 -21.92 -4.24
C LYS A 230 -42.66 -21.27 -5.61
N ARG A 231 -41.79 -20.39 -6.13
CA ARG A 231 -42.00 -19.72 -7.43
C ARG A 231 -41.35 -20.42 -8.63
N LYS A 232 -40.73 -21.59 -8.44
CA LYS A 232 -40.24 -22.46 -9.52
C LYS A 232 -41.14 -23.69 -9.68
N ALA A 233 -42.36 -23.47 -10.16
CA ALA A 233 -43.12 -24.48 -10.87
C ALA A 233 -43.71 -23.80 -12.12
N PRO A 234 -43.45 -24.29 -13.34
CA PRO A 234 -44.01 -23.69 -14.55
C PRO A 234 -45.53 -23.90 -14.55
N GLN A 235 -46.30 -22.80 -14.63
CA GLN A 235 -47.71 -22.88 -14.98
C GLN A 235 -47.84 -23.11 -16.48
N GLU A 236 -48.33 -24.28 -16.86
CA GLU A 236 -49.00 -24.47 -18.15
C GLU A 236 -50.36 -23.76 -18.14
N VAL A 237 -50.63 -23.11 -19.25
CA VAL A 237 -51.83 -22.35 -19.59
C VAL A 237 -52.92 -23.32 -20.05
N VAL A 238 -54.08 -23.38 -19.37
CA VAL A 238 -55.33 -23.87 -19.98
C VAL A 238 -56.56 -23.10 -19.44
N VAL A 239 -57.05 -22.21 -20.31
CA VAL A 239 -58.46 -21.91 -20.68
C VAL A 239 -59.51 -21.72 -19.57
N SER A 240 -60.05 -20.50 -19.53
CA SER A 240 -61.28 -20.06 -18.86
C SER A 240 -62.56 -20.72 -19.39
N PRO A 241 -63.63 -20.76 -18.58
CA PRO A 241 -64.90 -20.21 -19.04
C PRO A 241 -65.56 -19.24 -18.03
N GLN A 242 -66.33 -18.32 -18.61
CA GLN A 242 -67.20 -17.34 -17.98
C GLN A 242 -68.25 -18.00 -17.06
N TYR A 243 -68.67 -17.32 -15.98
CA TYR A 243 -70.09 -17.31 -15.59
C TYR A 243 -70.48 -16.03 -14.85
N SER A 244 -71.70 -15.61 -15.14
CA SER A 244 -72.29 -14.29 -14.96
C SER A 244 -72.80 -13.98 -13.55
N THR A 245 -73.09 -12.70 -13.40
CA THR A 245 -73.76 -11.90 -12.38
C THR A 245 -74.93 -12.52 -11.58
N GLU A 246 -75.11 -11.96 -10.38
CA GLU A 246 -76.33 -11.28 -9.88
C GLU A 246 -76.99 -11.78 -8.58
N ASN A 247 -77.56 -10.80 -7.89
CA ASN A 247 -78.08 -10.76 -6.52
C ASN A 247 -79.30 -11.65 -6.25
N GLY A 248 -79.43 -12.07 -4.99
CA GLY A 248 -80.57 -11.68 -4.13
C GLY A 248 -81.97 -12.31 -4.30
N ASN A 249 -82.40 -12.97 -3.21
CA ASN A 249 -83.75 -13.04 -2.64
C ASN A 249 -84.78 -14.14 -3.05
N VAL A 250 -85.05 -15.00 -2.04
CA VAL A 250 -86.34 -15.29 -1.38
C VAL A 250 -87.58 -15.65 -2.22
N ASN A 251 -87.91 -16.95 -2.18
CA ASN A 251 -89.18 -17.63 -1.83
C ASN A 251 -90.58 -17.06 -2.20
N ILE A 252 -91.31 -17.96 -2.88
CA ILE A 252 -92.67 -18.50 -2.62
C ILE A 252 -93.90 -17.63 -2.98
N LEU A 253 -94.72 -18.25 -3.85
CA LEU A 253 -96.13 -18.02 -4.25
C LEU A 253 -96.39 -16.93 -5.30
#